data_AF-A0A0B7ANJ5-F1
#
_entry.id   AF-A0A0B7ANJ5-F1
#
_cell.length_a   1.000
_cell.length_b   1.000
_cell.length_c   1.000
_cell.angle_alpha   90.00
_cell.angle_beta   90.00
_cell.angle_gamma   90.00
#
_symmetry.space_group_name_H-M   'P 1'
#
loop_
_entity.id
_entity.type
_entity.pdbx_description
1 polymer ?
#
loop_
_entity_poly.entity_id
_entity_poly.type
_entity_poly.pdbx_seq_one_letter_code
_entity_poly.pdbx_strand_id
1 'polypeptide(L)'
;MLDEVSLVPFAISPPTMASIIKNLYALNEGYSKLNPHLFSRYIPSILPPTDPALLDQYAQEAHQVQEHIANMNDFRSRDSSRKRVFEDDISVN
;
A
#
# COMPACT_ATOMS: atom_id res chain seq x y z
N MET A 1 -8.27 -11.07 18.67
CA MET A 1 -7.91 -12.15 17.71
C MET A 1 -6.97 -11.67 16.58
N LEU A 2 -6.95 -10.36 16.24
CA LEU A 2 -5.93 -9.79 15.34
C LEU A 2 -4.57 -9.56 16.03
N ASP A 3 -4.55 -9.44 17.36
CA ASP A 3 -3.34 -9.08 18.12
C ASP A 3 -2.27 -10.17 18.11
N GLU A 4 -2.65 -11.44 18.21
CA GLU A 4 -1.68 -12.55 18.25
C GLU A 4 -0.94 -12.73 16.90
N VAL A 5 -1.59 -12.46 15.78
CA VAL A 5 -0.97 -12.56 14.44
C VAL A 5 -0.03 -11.39 14.19
N SER A 6 -0.22 -10.26 14.87
CA SER A 6 0.70 -9.11 14.81
C SER A 6 2.05 -9.38 15.49
N LEU A 7 2.08 -10.34 16.42
CA LEU A 7 3.27 -10.70 17.20
C LEU A 7 4.28 -11.54 16.41
N VAL A 8 3.86 -12.18 15.31
CA VAL A 8 4.74 -12.95 14.42
C VAL A 8 4.67 -12.35 13.01
N PRO A 9 5.42 -11.26 12.75
CA PRO A 9 5.35 -10.62 11.45
C PRO A 9 5.90 -11.60 10.40
N PHE A 10 5.07 -11.92 9.40
CA PHE A 10 5.41 -12.64 8.17
C PHE A 10 5.54 -14.17 8.23
N ALA A 11 4.59 -14.87 8.86
CA ALA A 11 4.39 -16.30 8.57
C ALA A 11 4.17 -16.57 7.06
N ILE A 12 3.67 -15.56 6.33
CA ILE A 12 3.47 -15.55 4.88
C ILE A 12 4.18 -14.31 4.33
N SER A 13 4.82 -14.44 3.17
CA SER A 13 5.49 -13.29 2.53
C SER A 13 4.46 -12.21 2.13
N PRO A 14 4.79 -10.92 2.28
CA PRO A 14 3.88 -9.83 1.88
C PRO A 14 3.33 -9.94 0.44
N PRO A 15 4.12 -10.32 -0.59
CA PRO A 15 3.60 -10.48 -1.95
C PRO A 15 2.53 -11.57 -2.05
N THR A 16 2.75 -12.71 -1.39
CA THR A 16 1.78 -13.81 -1.38
C THR A 16 0.48 -13.38 -0.71
N MET A 17 0.56 -12.70 0.43
CA MET A 17 -0.63 -12.18 1.09
C MET A 17 -1.35 -11.14 0.22
N ALA A 18 -0.62 -10.24 -0.45
CA ALA A 18 -1.21 -9.26 -1.37
C ALA A 18 -1.95 -9.94 -2.52
N SER A 19 -1.35 -10.95 -3.15
CA SER A 19 -1.99 -11.72 -4.22
C SER A 19 -3.26 -12.44 -3.75
N ILE A 20 -3.24 -13.05 -2.56
CA ILE A 20 -4.43 -13.69 -1.98
C ILE A 20 -5.55 -12.66 -1.79
N ILE A 21 -5.25 -11.52 -1.17
CA ILE A 21 -6.25 -10.48 -0.89
C ILE A 21 -6.81 -9.87 -2.19
N LYS A 22 -5.96 -9.60 -3.18
CA LYS A 22 -6.37 -9.12 -4.52
C LYS A 22 -7.29 -10.13 -5.21
N ASN A 23 -6.93 -11.41 -5.21
CA ASN A 23 -7.74 -12.47 -5.82
C ASN A 23 -9.09 -12.63 -5.11
N LEU A 24 -9.12 -12.58 -3.77
CA LEU A 24 -10.35 -12.60 -3.00
C LEU A 24 -11.26 -11.42 -3.35
N TYR A 25 -10.70 -10.22 -3.45
CA TYR A 25 -11.46 -9.04 -3.83
C TYR A 25 -12.03 -9.16 -5.25
N ALA A 26 -11.24 -9.68 -6.20
CA ALA A 26 -11.68 -9.91 -7.58
C ALA A 26 -12.80 -10.96 -7.70
N LEU A 27 -12.82 -11.96 -6.81
CA LEU A 27 -13.91 -12.95 -6.75
C LEU A 27 -15.22 -12.33 -6.28
N ASN A 28 -15.17 -11.47 -5.25
CA ASN A 28 -16.33 -10.75 -4.74
C ASN A 28 -15.91 -9.53 -3.90
N GLU A 29 -16.24 -8.34 -4.39
CA GLU A 29 -15.96 -7.08 -3.69
C GLU A 29 -16.66 -6.99 -2.32
N GLY A 30 -17.75 -7.73 -2.11
CA GLY A 30 -18.47 -7.80 -0.84
C GLY A 30 -17.63 -8.30 0.33
N TYR A 31 -16.55 -9.05 0.08
CA TYR A 31 -15.63 -9.48 1.14
C TYR A 31 -14.88 -8.31 1.77
N SER A 32 -14.59 -7.25 1.02
CA SER A 32 -14.00 -6.03 1.58
C SER A 32 -14.91 -5.36 2.62
N LYS A 33 -16.23 -5.46 2.45
CA LYS A 33 -17.20 -4.90 3.40
C LYS A 33 -17.28 -5.68 4.71
N LEU A 34 -16.95 -6.98 4.69
CA LEU A 34 -16.95 -7.82 5.89
C LEU A 34 -15.75 -7.52 6.80
N ASN A 35 -14.59 -7.20 6.23
CA ASN A 35 -13.41 -6.81 7.01
C ASN A 35 -12.57 -5.77 6.27
N PRO A 36 -12.99 -4.50 6.25
CA PRO A 36 -12.36 -3.49 5.42
C PRO A 36 -10.94 -3.13 5.88
N HIS A 37 -10.62 -3.29 7.17
CA HIS A 37 -9.28 -3.08 7.71
C HIS A 37 -8.24 -4.09 7.20
N LEU A 38 -8.65 -5.34 6.98
CA LEU A 38 -7.75 -6.36 6.42
C LEU A 38 -7.43 -6.04 4.96
N PHE A 39 -8.45 -5.70 4.17
CA PHE A 39 -8.29 -5.45 2.75
C PHE A 39 -7.58 -4.10 2.49
N SER A 40 -7.83 -3.07 3.30
CA SER A 40 -7.17 -1.75 3.15
C SER A 40 -5.66 -1.79 3.34
N ARG A 41 -5.12 -2.86 3.93
CA ARG A 41 -3.67 -3.06 4.05
C ARG A 41 -3.01 -3.44 2.72
N TYR A 42 -3.75 -4.03 1.79
CA TYR A 42 -3.23 -4.58 0.53
C TYR A 42 -3.87 -3.99 -0.72
N ILE A 43 -5.05 -3.38 -0.59
CA ILE A 43 -5.77 -2.73 -1.68
C ILE A 43 -6.00 -1.27 -1.28
N PRO A 44 -5.49 -0.30 -2.08
CA PRO A 44 -5.70 1.11 -1.81
C PRO A 44 -7.18 1.49 -1.92
N SER A 45 -7.57 2.59 -1.28
CA SER A 45 -8.91 3.19 -1.38
C SER A 45 -10.07 2.38 -0.79
N ILE A 46 -9.82 1.29 -0.07
CA ILE A 46 -10.86 0.58 0.70
C ILE A 46 -11.26 1.36 1.95
N LEU A 47 -10.28 1.94 2.67
CA LEU A 47 -10.52 2.79 3.83
C LEU A 47 -9.45 3.87 4.00
N PRO A 48 -9.84 5.12 4.33
CA PRO A 48 -11.16 5.69 4.08
C PRO A 48 -11.43 5.76 2.55
N PRO A 49 -12.68 5.60 2.09
CA PRO A 49 -13.00 5.84 0.69
C PRO A 49 -12.63 7.29 0.34
N THR A 50 -11.86 7.47 -0.73
CA THR A 50 -11.46 8.80 -1.21
C THR A 50 -12.71 9.58 -1.63
N ASP A 51 -13.00 10.68 -0.94
CA ASP A 51 -14.04 11.61 -1.36
C ASP A 51 -13.48 12.50 -2.48
N PRO A 52 -14.06 12.51 -3.70
CA PRO A 52 -13.61 13.36 -4.79
C PRO A 52 -13.63 14.86 -4.44
N ALA A 53 -14.47 15.29 -3.49
CA ALA A 53 -14.49 16.68 -3.02
C ALA A 53 -13.22 17.09 -2.24
N LEU A 54 -12.44 16.12 -1.75
CA LEU A 54 -11.24 16.34 -0.94
C LEU A 54 -9.94 16.21 -1.74
N LEU A 55 -10.01 15.99 -3.06
CA LEU A 55 -8.81 15.78 -3.89
C LEU A 55 -7.80 16.93 -3.80
N ASP A 56 -8.28 18.18 -3.80
CA ASP A 56 -7.41 19.35 -3.69
C ASP A 56 -6.70 19.40 -2.33
N GLN A 57 -7.40 19.01 -1.26
CA GLN A 57 -6.79 18.90 0.07
C GLN A 57 -5.72 17.82 0.10
N TYR A 58 -6.00 16.63 -0.44
CA TYR A 58 -5.01 15.54 -0.51
C TYR A 58 -3.78 15.93 -1.34
N ALA A 59 -3.97 16.69 -2.42
CA ALA A 59 -2.86 17.20 -3.22
C ALA A 59 -1.98 18.18 -2.41
N GLN A 60 -2.60 19.09 -1.65
CA GLN A 60 -1.88 20.03 -0.79
C GLN A 60 -1.11 19.31 0.32
N GLU A 61 -1.73 18.33 0.99
CA GLU A 61 -1.08 17.50 2.01
C GLU A 61 0.10 16.73 1.42
N ALA A 62 -0.07 16.13 0.24
CA ALA A 62 0.99 15.42 -0.46
C ALA A 62 2.18 16.34 -0.78
N HIS A 63 1.93 17.57 -1.25
CA HIS A 63 2.99 18.56 -1.50
C HIS A 63 3.76 18.90 -0.22
N GLN A 64 3.08 19.15 0.89
CA GLN A 64 3.73 19.45 2.17
C GLN A 64 4.63 18.30 2.64
N VAL A 65 4.16 17.06 2.51
CA VAL A 65 4.94 15.86 2.86
C VAL A 65 6.16 15.71 1.94
N GLN A 66 6.00 15.93 0.64
CA GLN A 66 7.10 15.87 -0.33
C GLN A 66 8.18 16.90 0.00
N GLU A 67 7.79 18.15 0.30
CA GLU A 67 8.73 19.19 0.71
C GLU A 67 9.43 18.84 2.02
N HIS A 68 8.69 18.31 3.00
CA HIS A 68 9.26 17.87 4.27
C HIS A 68 10.33 16.79 4.06
N ILE A 69 10.02 15.75 3.29
CA ILE A 69 10.94 14.65 2.99
C ILE A 69 12.15 15.13 2.19
N ALA A 70 11.95 16.02 1.20
CA ALA A 70 13.05 16.55 0.39
C ALA A 70 14.07 17.34 1.22
N ASN A 71 13.63 17.95 2.32
CA ASN A 71 14.47 18.68 3.26
C ASN A 71 15.18 17.77 4.28
N MET A 72 14.79 16.50 4.39
CA MET A 72 15.48 15.52 5.25
C MET A 72 16.78 15.05 4.59
N ASN A 73 17.90 15.13 5.32
CA ASN A 73 19.22 14.78 4.81
C ASN A 73 19.35 13.30 4.38
N ASP A 74 18.60 12.39 5.02
CA ASP A 74 18.65 10.95 4.78
C ASP A 74 17.91 10.53 3.50
N PHE A 75 17.00 11.38 3.01
CA PHE A 75 16.18 11.13 1.81
C PHE A 75 16.65 11.95 0.60
N ARG A 76 17.75 12.70 0.72
CA ARG A 76 18.39 13.37 -0.40
C ARG A 76 18.82 12.33 -1.43
N SER A 77 18.18 12.35 -2.59
CA SER A 77 18.43 11.46 -3.74
C SER A 77 19.93 11.42 -4.08
N ARG A 78 20.65 10.45 -3.52
CA ARG A 78 22.08 10.24 -3.80
C ARG A 78 22.34 9.41 -5.05
N ASP A 79 21.32 8.72 -5.56
CA ASP A 79 21.45 7.87 -6.74
C ASP A 79 20.10 7.68 -7.45
N SER A 80 19.94 8.28 -8.63
CA SER A 80 18.78 8.09 -9.51
C SER A 80 19.03 7.07 -10.63
N SER A 81 20.20 6.42 -10.65
CA SER A 81 20.58 5.48 -11.72
C SER A 81 19.81 4.15 -11.66
N ARG A 82 19.27 3.81 -10.49
CA ARG A 82 18.51 2.58 -10.28
C ARG A 82 17.04 2.77 -10.66
N LYS A 83 16.65 2.18 -11.79
CA LYS A 83 15.23 1.98 -12.13
C LYS A 83 14.60 1.00 -11.13
N ARG A 84 13.40 1.31 -10.63
CA ARG A 84 12.60 0.35 -9.85
C ARG A 84 12.21 -0.81 -10.78
N VAL A 85 12.44 -2.03 -10.34
CA VAL A 85 11.92 -3.25 -11.00
C VAL A 85 10.47 -3.40 -10.56
N PHE A 86 9.52 -3.48 -11.50
CA PHE A 86 8.12 -3.74 -11.14
C PHE A 86 7.97 -5.22 -10.78
N GLU A 87 7.02 -5.56 -9.89
CA GLU A 87 6.81 -6.96 -9.48
C GLU A 87 6.50 -7.89 -10.68
N ASP A 88 5.90 -7.34 -11.75
CA ASP A 88 5.61 -8.07 -13.00
C ASP A 88 6.85 -8.30 -13.88
N ASP A 89 7.98 -7.64 -13.62
CA ASP A 89 9.24 -7.82 -14.35
C ASP A 89 10.10 -8.97 -13.79
N ILE A 90 9.67 -9.60 -12.69
CA ILE A 90 10.40 -10.71 -12.07
C ILE A 90 10.04 -12.01 -12.81
N SER A 91 10.82 -12.33 -13.85
CA SER A 91 10.78 -13.65 -14.47
C SER A 91 11.14 -14.71 -13.44
N VAL A 92 10.18 -15.57 -13.10
CA VAL A 92 10.39 -16.76 -12.28
C VAL A 92 11.03 -17.83 -13.18
N ASN A 93 12.33 -18.09 -12.99
CA ASN A 93 13.01 -19.26 -13.54
C ASN A 93 12.78 -20.48 -12.65
#